data_AF-A0A7S2GVY1-F1
#
_entry.id   AF-A0A7S2GVY1-F1
#
_cell.length_a   1.000
_cell.length_b   1.000
_cell.length_c   1.000
_cell.angle_alpha   90.00
_cell.angle_beta   90.00
_cell.angle_gamma   90.00
#
_symmetry.space_group_name_H-M   'P 1'
#
loop_
_entity.id
_entity.type
_entity.pdbx_description
1 polymer ?
#
loop_
_entity_poly.entity_id
_entity_poly.type
_entity_poly.pdbx_seq_one_letter_code
_entity_poly.pdbx_strand_id
1 'polypeptide(L)'
;TTGMERHTVFSSIRKQRFPDQWNKTVAQCFPSLNTLIMAMLSVSPSERPSAGAVASQIDALLGEYTVLSLDRSHHQKEGSVLLRVEANDSEGVLPRTIKLIKEASPDVSIIQYGLRGQKSKAIMEFALSRQNTEDADENNNNDNLAKTDVLQTNKVDSIKRILTKLNGSEEIIVVREVTEKHLVNESSDPMK
;
A
#
# COMPACT_ATOMS: atom_id res chain seq x y z
N THR A 1 11.79 31.67 1.73
CA THR A 1 10.34 31.94 1.87
C THR A 1 10.14 32.90 3.01
N THR A 2 9.70 34.12 2.73
CA THR A 2 9.61 35.21 3.71
C THR A 2 8.31 35.11 4.53
N GLY A 3 8.30 35.62 5.77
CA GLY A 3 7.14 35.49 6.67
C GLY A 3 5.82 36.05 6.10
N MET A 4 5.92 37.01 5.17
CA MET A 4 4.78 37.61 4.46
C MET A 4 4.09 36.62 3.52
N GLU A 5 4.86 35.82 2.77
CA GLU A 5 4.33 34.77 1.89
C GLU A 5 3.57 33.72 2.70
N ARG A 6 4.13 33.35 3.86
CA ARG A 6 3.54 32.37 4.77
C ARG A 6 2.20 32.87 5.34
N HIS A 7 2.12 34.15 5.71
CA HIS A 7 0.87 34.75 6.21
C HIS A 7 -0.24 34.73 5.15
N THR A 8 0.07 35.14 3.93
CA THR A 8 -0.88 35.16 2.80
C THR A 8 -1.39 33.76 2.48
N VAL A 9 -0.48 32.77 2.43
CA VAL A 9 -0.84 31.37 2.16
C VAL A 9 -1.74 30.80 3.27
N PHE A 10 -1.38 30.96 4.55
CA PHE A 10 -2.21 30.44 5.64
C PHE A 10 -3.57 31.13 5.75
N SER A 11 -3.63 32.43 5.43
CA SER A 11 -4.91 33.17 5.40
C SER A 11 -5.86 32.62 4.32
N SER A 12 -5.31 32.15 3.20
CA SER A 12 -6.07 31.55 2.09
C SER A 12 -6.51 30.13 2.43
N ILE A 13 -5.64 29.33 3.05
CA ILE A 13 -5.96 27.97 3.51
C ILE A 13 -7.10 27.96 4.53
N ARG A 14 -7.12 28.92 5.47
CA ARG A 14 -8.25 29.06 6.43
C ARG A 14 -9.58 29.42 5.77
N LYS A 15 -9.54 29.95 4.54
CA LYS A 15 -10.72 30.18 3.69
C LYS A 15 -10.98 29.00 2.76
N GLN A 16 -10.35 27.85 3.01
CA GLN A 16 -10.39 26.64 2.19
C GLN A 16 -9.97 26.89 0.72
N ARG A 17 -9.12 27.89 0.49
CA ARG A 17 -8.56 28.19 -0.83
C ARG A 17 -7.14 27.64 -0.92
N PHE A 18 -7.01 26.54 -1.65
CA PHE A 18 -5.74 25.90 -1.94
C PHE A 18 -5.14 26.43 -3.25
N PRO A 19 -3.80 26.45 -3.38
CA PRO A 19 -3.16 26.75 -4.65
C PRO A 19 -3.59 25.78 -5.75
N ASP A 20 -3.65 26.21 -7.00
CA ASP A 20 -4.07 25.35 -8.13
C ASP A 20 -3.27 24.05 -8.23
N GLN A 21 -1.99 24.09 -7.87
CA GLN A 21 -1.13 22.91 -7.87
C GLN A 21 -1.65 21.82 -6.93
N TRP A 22 -2.20 22.18 -5.76
CA TRP A 22 -2.81 21.23 -4.83
C TRP A 22 -3.98 20.49 -5.46
N ASN A 23 -4.83 21.22 -6.19
CA ASN A 23 -5.99 20.63 -6.84
C ASN A 23 -5.59 19.63 -7.92
N LYS A 24 -4.53 19.94 -8.68
CA LYS A 24 -3.99 19.08 -9.74
C LYS A 24 -3.23 17.85 -9.22
N THR A 25 -2.73 17.89 -7.99
CA THR A 25 -1.92 16.80 -7.42
C THR A 25 -2.64 16.09 -6.30
N VAL A 26 -2.77 16.73 -5.14
CA VAL A 26 -3.26 16.08 -3.92
C VAL A 26 -4.77 15.86 -3.97
N ALA A 27 -5.55 16.86 -4.37
CA ALA A 27 -7.00 16.72 -4.38
C ALA A 27 -7.48 15.68 -5.41
N GLN A 28 -6.83 15.65 -6.58
CA GLN A 28 -7.14 14.69 -7.63
C GLN A 28 -6.66 13.27 -7.30
N CYS A 29 -5.43 13.11 -6.82
CA CYS A 29 -4.87 11.78 -6.53
C CYS A 29 -5.35 11.20 -5.19
N PHE A 30 -5.69 12.04 -4.22
CA PHE A 30 -6.08 11.64 -2.86
C PHE A 30 -7.34 12.39 -2.39
N PRO A 31 -8.49 12.16 -3.04
CA PRO A 31 -9.73 12.89 -2.74
C PRO A 31 -10.20 12.73 -1.29
N SER A 32 -9.99 11.56 -0.68
CA SER A 32 -10.32 11.29 0.71
C SER A 32 -9.48 12.13 1.69
N LEU A 33 -8.18 12.26 1.43
CA LEU A 33 -7.28 13.11 2.21
C LEU A 33 -7.68 14.59 2.08
N ASN A 34 -7.98 15.03 0.86
CA ASN A 34 -8.45 16.39 0.61
C ASN A 34 -9.76 16.69 1.35
N THR A 35 -10.70 15.75 1.36
CA THR A 35 -11.98 15.87 2.09
C THR A 35 -11.75 16.01 3.59
N LEU A 36 -10.86 15.19 4.18
CA LEU A 36 -10.48 15.29 5.59
C LEU A 36 -9.88 16.67 5.91
N ILE A 37 -8.94 17.15 5.09
CA ILE A 37 -8.29 18.46 5.28
C ILE A 37 -9.33 19.59 5.19
N MET A 38 -10.24 19.54 4.22
CA MET A 38 -11.32 20.53 4.09
C MET A 38 -12.22 20.56 5.32
N ALA A 39 -12.58 19.40 5.87
CA ALA A 39 -13.38 19.28 7.09
C ALA A 39 -12.64 19.85 8.31
N MET A 40 -11.34 19.56 8.46
CA MET A 40 -10.50 20.13 9.53
C MET A 40 -10.42 21.66 9.46
N LEU A 41 -10.50 22.23 8.26
CA LEU A 41 -10.45 23.67 8.00
C LEU A 41 -11.83 24.33 7.98
N SER A 42 -12.92 23.63 8.33
CA SER A 42 -14.25 24.25 8.32
C SER A 42 -14.28 25.53 9.16
N VAL A 43 -14.93 26.56 8.64
CA VAL A 43 -15.16 27.82 9.37
C VAL A 43 -16.07 27.57 10.57
N SER A 44 -17.00 26.63 10.45
CA SER A 44 -17.89 26.20 11.51
C SER A 44 -17.19 25.22 12.46
N PRO A 45 -16.97 25.56 13.74
CA PRO A 45 -16.29 24.67 14.67
C PRO A 45 -17.04 23.34 14.89
N SER A 46 -18.36 23.33 14.78
CA SER A 46 -19.18 22.12 14.96
C SER A 46 -19.05 21.12 13.82
N GLU A 47 -18.56 21.55 12.66
CA GLU A 47 -18.31 20.68 11.50
C GLU A 47 -16.90 20.10 11.50
N ARG A 48 -16.01 20.62 12.36
CA ARG A 48 -14.64 20.10 12.43
C ARG A 48 -14.65 18.73 13.09
N PRO A 49 -13.98 17.74 12.50
CA PRO A 49 -13.84 16.43 13.13
C PRO A 49 -13.06 16.56 14.45
N SER A 50 -13.41 15.71 15.42
CA SER A 50 -12.61 15.56 16.63
C SER A 50 -11.22 15.00 16.30
N ALA A 51 -10.24 15.23 17.18
CA ALA A 51 -8.90 14.67 17.00
C ALA A 51 -8.92 13.13 16.85
N GLY A 52 -9.78 12.44 17.61
CA GLY A 52 -9.98 11.00 17.49
C GLY A 52 -10.55 10.60 16.12
N ALA A 53 -11.53 11.34 15.59
CA ALA A 53 -12.08 11.09 14.27
C ALA A 53 -11.04 11.33 13.14
N VAL A 54 -10.20 12.35 13.28
CA VAL A 54 -9.07 12.61 12.35
C VAL A 54 -8.08 11.43 12.40
N ALA A 55 -7.67 11.01 13.60
CA ALA A 55 -6.74 9.89 13.76
C ALA A 55 -7.30 8.61 13.12
N SER A 56 -8.56 8.27 13.39
CA SER A 56 -9.20 7.09 12.77
C SER A 56 -9.29 7.18 11.24
N GLN A 57 -9.55 8.37 10.68
CA GLN A 57 -9.56 8.55 9.22
C GLN A 57 -8.16 8.45 8.61
N ILE A 58 -7.14 8.99 9.28
CA ILE A 58 -5.74 8.84 8.85
C ILE A 58 -5.32 7.38 8.91
N ASP A 59 -5.65 6.67 9.99
CA ASP A 59 -5.36 5.23 10.10
C ASP A 59 -6.08 4.41 9.03
N ALA A 60 -7.32 4.76 8.71
CA ALA A 60 -8.05 4.13 7.61
C ALA A 60 -7.36 4.38 6.27
N LEU A 61 -6.96 5.63 5.98
CA LEU A 61 -6.23 5.99 4.77
C LEU A 61 -4.89 5.26 4.69
N LEU A 62 -4.09 5.27 5.76
CA LEU A 62 -2.83 4.53 5.81
C LEU A 62 -3.05 3.03 5.64
N GLY A 63 -4.14 2.50 6.19
CA GLY A 63 -4.56 1.12 6.02
C GLY A 63 -4.93 0.74 4.59
N GLU A 64 -5.18 1.69 3.68
CA GLU A 64 -5.38 1.43 2.24
C GLU A 64 -4.05 1.19 1.49
N TYR A 65 -2.96 1.79 1.99
CA TYR A 65 -1.64 1.77 1.35
C TYR A 65 -0.61 0.92 2.09
N THR A 66 -0.99 0.36 3.23
CA THR A 66 -0.12 -0.48 4.05
C THR A 66 -0.75 -1.82 4.37
N VAL A 67 0.10 -2.83 4.53
CA VAL A 67 -0.29 -4.18 4.99
C VAL A 67 0.37 -4.42 6.35
N LEU A 68 -0.40 -5.02 7.26
CA LEU A 68 0.13 -5.58 8.50
C LEU A 68 0.53 -7.03 8.21
N SER A 69 1.82 -7.27 7.98
CA SER A 69 2.32 -8.65 7.91
C SER A 69 2.25 -9.27 9.31
N LEU A 70 1.72 -10.49 9.40
CA LEU A 70 1.68 -11.23 10.67
C LEU A 70 2.98 -11.99 10.90
N ASP A 71 3.68 -12.29 9.81
CA ASP A 71 5.00 -12.90 9.83
C ASP A 71 6.01 -11.91 9.21
N ARG A 72 7.03 -11.54 9.98
CA ARG A 72 8.08 -10.61 9.55
C ARG A 72 9.28 -11.35 8.94
N SER A 73 9.26 -12.68 8.91
CA SER A 73 10.33 -13.49 8.32
C SER A 73 10.47 -13.25 6.81
N HIS A 74 9.45 -12.70 6.14
CA HIS A 74 9.48 -12.33 4.72
C HIS A 74 10.51 -11.24 4.38
N HIS A 75 10.90 -10.41 5.36
CA HIS A 75 12.01 -9.44 5.19
C HIS A 75 13.37 -10.11 5.06
N GLN A 76 13.49 -11.36 5.52
CA GLN A 76 14.71 -12.15 5.38
C GLN A 76 14.83 -12.79 4.00
N LYS A 77 13.73 -12.88 3.23
CA LYS A 77 13.74 -13.35 1.84
C LYS A 77 13.88 -12.15 0.91
N GLU A 78 15.11 -11.92 0.48
CA GLU A 78 15.43 -10.92 -0.54
C GLU A 78 14.51 -11.14 -1.76
N GLY A 79 13.75 -10.12 -2.13
CA GLY A 79 12.80 -10.23 -3.25
C GLY A 79 11.32 -10.42 -2.89
N SER A 80 10.94 -10.39 -1.61
CA SER A 80 9.51 -10.40 -1.24
C SER A 80 8.77 -9.13 -1.73
N VAL A 81 7.48 -9.30 -2.04
CA VAL A 81 6.57 -8.23 -2.51
C VAL A 81 5.24 -8.36 -1.80
N LEU A 82 4.68 -7.23 -1.37
CA LEU A 82 3.35 -7.19 -0.76
C LEU A 82 2.35 -6.63 -1.78
N LEU A 83 1.27 -7.35 -1.98
CA LEU A 83 0.16 -6.93 -2.84
C LEU A 83 -1.11 -6.77 -2.03
N ARG A 84 -1.85 -5.70 -2.32
CA ARG A 84 -3.23 -5.52 -1.87
C ARG A 84 -4.15 -5.57 -3.07
N VAL A 85 -5.20 -6.36 -2.95
CA VAL A 85 -6.22 -6.60 -3.98
C VAL A 85 -7.58 -6.29 -3.38
N GLU A 86 -8.33 -5.39 -4.00
CA GLU A 86 -9.71 -5.06 -3.63
C GLU A 86 -10.65 -5.60 -4.70
N ALA A 87 -11.65 -6.34 -4.27
CA ALA A 87 -12.64 -6.98 -5.13
C ALA A 87 -14.05 -6.77 -4.58
N ASN A 88 -15.06 -7.03 -5.42
CA ASN A 88 -16.42 -7.14 -4.93
C ASN A 88 -16.53 -8.32 -3.96
N ASP A 89 -17.19 -8.11 -2.83
CA ASP A 89 -17.39 -9.18 -1.85
C ASP A 89 -18.28 -10.28 -2.45
N SER A 90 -17.67 -11.43 -2.72
CA SER A 90 -18.31 -12.57 -3.36
C SER A 90 -17.69 -13.86 -2.85
N GLU A 91 -18.52 -14.90 -2.79
CA GLU A 91 -18.08 -16.21 -2.30
C GLU A 91 -16.93 -16.73 -3.16
N GLY A 92 -15.84 -17.18 -2.53
CA GLY A 92 -14.68 -17.74 -3.21
C GLY A 92 -13.76 -16.73 -3.91
N VAL A 93 -13.90 -15.43 -3.67
CA VAL A 93 -13.02 -14.41 -4.30
C VAL A 93 -11.54 -14.61 -3.98
N LEU A 94 -11.22 -15.04 -2.76
CA LEU A 94 -9.86 -15.33 -2.31
C LEU A 94 -9.21 -16.50 -3.09
N PRO A 95 -9.79 -17.73 -3.11
CA PRO A 95 -9.20 -18.82 -3.88
C PRO A 95 -9.14 -18.52 -5.39
N ARG A 96 -10.07 -17.76 -5.96
CA ARG A 96 -9.98 -17.31 -7.36
C ARG A 96 -8.83 -16.34 -7.58
N THR A 97 -8.62 -15.39 -6.67
CA THR A 97 -7.50 -14.44 -6.73
C THR A 97 -6.16 -15.15 -6.61
N ILE A 98 -6.05 -16.12 -5.69
CA ILE A 98 -4.86 -16.99 -5.57
C ILE A 98 -4.58 -17.72 -6.88
N LYS A 99 -5.63 -18.29 -7.50
CA LYS A 99 -5.52 -18.96 -8.81
C LYS A 99 -5.00 -18.01 -9.88
N LEU A 100 -5.53 -16.78 -9.97
CA LEU A 100 -5.06 -15.76 -10.93
C LEU A 100 -3.59 -15.40 -10.72
N ILE A 101 -3.14 -15.25 -9.47
CA ILE A 101 -1.73 -14.98 -9.15
C ILE A 101 -0.85 -16.13 -9.63
N LYS A 102 -1.24 -17.39 -9.34
CA LYS A 102 -0.49 -18.59 -9.73
C LYS A 102 -0.47 -18.82 -11.25
N GLU A 103 -1.56 -18.51 -11.94
CA GLU A 103 -1.61 -18.56 -13.41
C GLU A 103 -0.72 -17.50 -14.05
N ALA A 104 -0.65 -16.31 -13.46
CA ALA A 104 0.18 -15.21 -13.98
C ALA A 104 1.68 -15.46 -13.75
N SER A 105 2.04 -16.07 -12.63
CA SER A 105 3.44 -16.35 -12.27
C SER A 105 3.55 -17.62 -11.41
N PRO A 106 3.75 -18.80 -12.05
CA PRO A 106 3.89 -20.07 -11.33
C PRO A 106 5.12 -20.15 -10.41
N ASP A 107 6.16 -19.37 -10.73
CA ASP A 107 7.43 -19.22 -10.02
C ASP A 107 7.31 -18.43 -8.70
N VAL A 108 6.15 -17.82 -8.44
CA VAL A 108 5.88 -17.07 -7.23
C VAL A 108 5.19 -17.95 -6.19
N SER A 109 5.77 -18.01 -5.00
CA SER A 109 5.16 -18.55 -3.79
C SER A 109 4.38 -17.47 -3.04
N ILE A 110 3.17 -17.82 -2.59
CA ILE A 110 2.39 -16.99 -1.66
C ILE A 110 2.80 -17.44 -0.26
N ILE A 111 3.49 -16.58 0.48
CA ILE A 111 4.00 -16.88 1.81
C ILE A 111 2.90 -16.67 2.85
N GLN A 112 2.16 -15.58 2.70
CA GLN A 112 1.07 -15.21 3.59
C GLN A 112 -0.06 -14.59 2.77
N TYR A 113 -1.30 -14.83 3.19
CA TYR A 113 -2.43 -14.05 2.72
C TYR A 113 -3.42 -13.74 3.85
N GLY A 114 -4.18 -12.67 3.68
CA GLY A 114 -5.27 -12.28 4.57
C GLY A 114 -6.47 -11.80 3.76
N LEU A 115 -7.67 -11.95 4.33
CA LEU A 115 -8.91 -11.44 3.76
C LEU A 115 -9.65 -10.63 4.84
N ARG A 116 -10.03 -9.40 4.50
CA ARG A 116 -10.87 -8.53 5.34
C ARG A 116 -12.06 -8.05 4.54
N GLY A 117 -13.26 -8.19 5.11
CA GLY A 117 -14.48 -7.63 4.54
C GLY A 117 -14.67 -6.18 5.00
N GLN A 118 -15.01 -5.27 4.07
CA GLN A 118 -15.32 -3.88 4.39
C GLN A 118 -16.45 -3.36 3.49
N LYS A 119 -17.64 -3.13 4.08
CA LYS A 119 -18.78 -2.45 3.44
C LYS A 119 -19.01 -2.90 1.97
N SER A 120 -19.11 -4.22 1.74
CA SER A 120 -19.31 -4.88 0.44
C SER A 120 -18.07 -5.04 -0.47
N LYS A 121 -16.87 -4.77 0.05
CA LYS A 121 -15.60 -5.08 -0.60
C LYS A 121 -14.86 -6.18 0.14
N ALA A 122 -14.24 -7.07 -0.62
CA ALA A 122 -13.24 -8.01 -0.14
C ALA A 122 -11.85 -7.40 -0.35
N ILE A 123 -11.12 -7.18 0.73
CA ILE A 123 -9.73 -6.73 0.71
C ILE A 123 -8.84 -7.93 1.00
N MET A 124 -8.03 -8.29 0.03
CA MET A 124 -7.06 -9.37 0.13
C MET A 124 -5.65 -8.81 0.15
N GLU A 125 -4.82 -9.36 1.02
CA GLU A 125 -3.42 -8.95 1.18
C GLU A 125 -2.55 -10.18 0.98
N PHE A 126 -1.51 -10.08 0.16
CA PHE A 126 -0.62 -11.19 -0.20
C PHE A 126 0.83 -10.79 0.04
N ALA A 127 1.58 -11.66 0.73
CA ALA A 127 3.04 -11.64 0.71
C ALA A 127 3.53 -12.68 -0.29
N LEU A 128 4.27 -12.21 -1.29
CA LEU A 128 4.78 -13.02 -2.39
C LEU A 128 6.30 -13.13 -2.27
N SER A 129 6.85 -14.31 -2.50
CA SER A 129 8.29 -14.54 -2.69
C SER A 129 8.50 -15.38 -3.92
N ARG A 130 9.53 -15.08 -4.70
CA ARG A 130 9.98 -15.99 -5.74
C ARG A 130 10.66 -17.20 -5.08
N GLN A 131 10.48 -18.39 -5.66
CA GLN A 131 11.37 -19.51 -5.35
C GLN A 131 12.69 -19.27 -6.09
N ASN A 132 13.78 -19.01 -5.36
CA ASN A 132 15.10 -19.14 -5.94
C ASN A 132 15.36 -20.63 -6.11
N THR A 133 15.44 -21.10 -7.35
CA THR A 133 15.89 -22.45 -7.69
C THR A 133 17.41 -22.57 -7.51
N GLU A 134 17.95 -22.10 -6.39
CA GLU A 134 19.39 -22.13 -6.07
C GLU A 134 19.73 -23.06 -4.90
N ASP A 135 18.81 -23.95 -4.47
CA ASP A 135 19.13 -25.03 -3.53
C ASP A 135 19.68 -26.30 -4.23
N ALA A 136 20.09 -26.19 -5.50
CA ALA A 136 20.76 -27.24 -6.25
C ALA A 136 21.81 -26.64 -7.19
N ASP A 137 22.90 -26.13 -6.61
CA ASP A 137 24.28 -26.24 -7.13
C ASP A 137 25.18 -25.18 -6.47
N GLU A 138 25.60 -25.45 -5.24
CA GLU A 138 26.81 -24.84 -4.68
C GLU A 138 28.02 -25.33 -5.47
N ASN A 139 28.36 -24.66 -6.59
CA ASN A 139 29.73 -24.54 -7.10
C ASN A 139 29.79 -23.65 -8.35
N ASN A 140 30.06 -22.35 -8.19
CA ASN A 140 31.33 -21.75 -8.59
C ASN A 140 31.29 -20.23 -8.54
N ASN A 141 32.45 -19.69 -8.13
CA ASN A 141 32.77 -18.29 -7.96
C ASN A 141 32.73 -17.46 -9.26
N ASN A 142 32.54 -16.15 -9.05
CA ASN A 142 32.81 -15.01 -9.94
C ASN A 142 31.79 -14.70 -11.05
N ASP A 143 30.64 -14.10 -10.68
CA ASP A 143 30.09 -12.95 -11.41
C ASP A 143 28.95 -12.26 -10.61
N ASN A 144 29.29 -11.29 -9.76
CA ASN A 144 28.33 -10.70 -8.80
C ASN A 144 27.64 -9.40 -9.29
N LEU A 145 27.93 -8.93 -10.52
CA LEU A 145 27.31 -7.70 -11.04
C LEU A 145 26.23 -7.97 -12.09
N ALA A 146 26.37 -9.03 -12.89
CA ALA A 146 25.35 -9.42 -13.87
C ALA A 146 24.17 -10.19 -13.24
N LYS A 147 24.40 -10.93 -12.14
CA LYS A 147 23.35 -11.72 -11.47
C LYS A 147 22.27 -10.84 -10.82
N THR A 148 22.66 -9.71 -10.24
CA THR A 148 21.76 -8.77 -9.56
C THR A 148 20.82 -8.07 -10.54
N ASP A 149 21.33 -7.63 -11.69
CA ASP A 149 20.50 -7.01 -12.75
C ASP A 149 19.52 -8.01 -13.37
N VAL A 150 19.94 -9.27 -13.57
CA VAL A 150 19.07 -10.34 -14.08
C VAL A 150 18.02 -10.76 -13.05
N LEU A 151 18.34 -10.79 -11.76
CA LEU A 151 17.35 -11.08 -10.70
C LEU A 151 16.31 -9.95 -10.58
N GLN A 152 16.75 -8.68 -10.65
CA GLN A 152 15.86 -7.53 -10.54
C GLN A 152 14.94 -7.40 -11.76
N THR A 153 15.46 -7.56 -12.98
CA THR A 153 14.64 -7.55 -14.21
C THR A 153 13.59 -8.67 -14.19
N ASN A 154 13.99 -9.88 -13.83
CA ASN A 154 13.08 -11.01 -13.71
C ASN A 154 12.03 -10.83 -12.58
N LYS A 155 12.38 -10.17 -11.46
CA LYS A 155 11.42 -9.82 -10.39
C LYS A 155 10.36 -8.84 -10.89
N VAL A 156 10.81 -7.79 -11.57
CA VAL A 156 9.93 -6.77 -12.16
C VAL A 156 8.95 -7.41 -13.15
N ASP A 157 9.38 -8.40 -13.92
CA ASP A 157 8.52 -9.06 -14.91
C ASP A 157 7.44 -9.97 -14.28
N SER A 158 7.77 -10.74 -13.22
CA SER A 158 6.77 -11.56 -12.53
C SER A 158 5.68 -10.72 -11.87
N ILE A 159 6.03 -9.62 -11.20
CA ILE A 159 5.05 -8.72 -10.58
C ILE A 159 4.20 -8.00 -11.64
N LYS A 160 4.81 -7.51 -12.72
CA LYS A 160 4.06 -6.89 -13.83
C LYS A 160 3.03 -7.83 -14.44
N ARG A 161 3.37 -9.11 -14.63
CA ARG A 161 2.42 -10.13 -15.11
C ARG A 161 1.25 -10.31 -14.16
N ILE A 162 1.51 -10.41 -12.85
CA ILE A 162 0.47 -10.53 -11.82
C ILE A 162 -0.45 -9.30 -11.83
N LEU A 163 0.13 -8.09 -11.80
CA LEU A 163 -0.65 -6.84 -11.82
C LEU A 163 -1.51 -6.73 -13.09
N THR A 164 -0.96 -7.10 -14.25
CA THR A 164 -1.69 -7.07 -15.52
C THR A 164 -2.86 -8.05 -15.51
N LYS A 165 -2.63 -9.28 -15.03
CA LYS A 165 -3.66 -10.33 -14.96
C LYS A 165 -4.79 -9.95 -13.99
N LEU A 166 -4.45 -9.39 -12.83
CA LEU A 166 -5.42 -8.98 -11.82
C LEU A 166 -6.23 -7.75 -12.26
N ASN A 167 -5.60 -6.73 -12.85
CA ASN A 167 -6.30 -5.57 -13.40
C ASN A 167 -7.22 -5.92 -14.59
N GLY A 168 -6.96 -7.01 -15.29
CA GLY A 168 -7.82 -7.50 -16.37
C GLY A 168 -9.01 -8.34 -15.91
N SER A 169 -9.17 -8.58 -14.61
CA SER A 169 -10.27 -9.38 -14.06
C SER A 169 -11.49 -8.49 -13.74
N GLU A 170 -12.68 -8.93 -14.13
CA GLU A 170 -13.94 -8.20 -13.87
C GLU A 170 -14.31 -8.14 -12.37
N GLU A 171 -13.81 -9.08 -11.56
CA GLU A 171 -14.08 -9.14 -10.12
C GLU A 171 -13.18 -8.21 -9.30
N ILE A 172 -12.02 -7.84 -9.85
CA ILE A 172 -10.99 -7.05 -9.16
C ILE A 172 -11.22 -5.57 -9.47
N ILE A 173 -11.41 -4.77 -8.44
CA ILE A 173 -11.62 -3.32 -8.53
C ILE A 173 -10.26 -2.62 -8.57
N VAL A 174 -9.35 -3.01 -7.69
CA VAL A 174 -8.03 -2.40 -7.56
C VAL A 174 -7.00 -3.45 -7.18
N VAL A 175 -5.82 -3.38 -7.80
CA VAL A 175 -4.61 -4.04 -7.30
C VAL A 175 -3.48 -3.04 -7.19
N ARG A 176 -2.70 -3.13 -6.11
CA ARG A 176 -1.55 -2.27 -5.85
C ARG A 176 -0.46 -3.00 -5.08
N GLU A 177 0.78 -2.67 -5.39
CA GLU A 177 1.91 -2.96 -4.51
C GLU A 177 1.86 -2.01 -3.32
N VAL A 178 2.17 -2.53 -2.13
CA VAL A 178 2.03 -1.83 -0.85
C VAL A 178 3.27 -2.06 -0.01
N THR A 179 3.51 -1.16 0.94
CA THR A 179 4.60 -1.30 1.91
C THR A 179 4.08 -1.86 3.22
N GLU A 180 4.94 -2.53 3.98
CA GLU A 180 4.56 -2.97 5.32
C GLU A 180 4.36 -1.78 6.25
N LYS A 181 3.30 -1.82 7.08
CA LYS A 181 3.15 -0.85 8.17
C LYS A 181 4.21 -1.18 9.24
N HIS A 182 5.25 -0.35 9.33
CA HIS A 182 6.15 -0.41 10.47
C HIS A 182 5.38 0.00 11.73
N LEU A 183 5.14 -0.97 12.61
CA LEU A 183 4.71 -0.67 13.97
C LEU A 183 5.92 -0.06 14.68
N VAL A 184 5.89 1.27 14.88
CA VAL A 184 6.78 1.91 15.84
C VAL A 184 6.38 1.33 17.19
N ASN A 185 7.28 0.54 17.80
CA ASN A 185 7.09 0.08 19.17
C ASN A 185 7.08 1.32 20.08
N GLU A 186 5.90 1.81 20.44
CA GLU A 186 5.74 2.64 21.62
C GLU A 186 5.96 1.75 22.86
N SER A 187 7.23 1.52 23.20
CA SER A 187 7.59 1.07 24.54
C SER A 187 8.90 1.73 24.95
N SER A 188 8.79 2.85 25.66
CA SER A 188 9.53 3.12 26.90
C SER A 188 9.40 4.59 27.31
N ASP A 189 8.44 4.88 28.20
CA ASP A 189 8.81 5.64 29.40
C ASP A 189 7.84 5.30 30.55
N PRO A 190 8.23 4.47 31.53
CA PRO A 190 7.54 4.46 32.81
C PRO A 190 7.95 5.73 33.56
N MET A 191 6.99 6.62 33.80
CA MET A 191 7.16 7.80 34.65
C MET A 191 7.91 7.41 35.94
N LYS A 192 9.08 8.03 36.15
CA LYS A 192 9.65 8.25 37.48
C LYS A 192 9.02 9.48 38.10
#